data_AF-A0A3N5IDP0-F1
#
_entry.id   AF-A0A3N5IDP0-F1
#
_cell.length_a   1.000
_cell.length_b   1.000
_cell.length_c   1.000
_cell.angle_alpha   90.00
_cell.angle_beta   90.00
_cell.angle_gamma   90.00
#
_symmetry.space_group_name_H-M   'P 1'
#
loop_
_entity.id
_entity.type
_entity.pdbx_description
1 polymer ?
#
loop_
_entity_poly.entity_id
_entity_poly.type
_entity_poly.pdbx_seq_one_letter_code
_entity_poly.pdbx_strand_id
1 'polypeptide(L)'
;MRGVYSGGTLAWEAVALLGTRLSGVVPGVRGEGNGHRVVDLGDDVHTLGRPHPMIDGSSRREWIAREAADPATAVVLLDVVLGYGAHPDPTAELGPELEAARRAAAAAGRGLAVVASVIGTEADPQGRSRQVAALRQAGAVVMDSNAQAARLAALVAARAGDVAR
;
A
#
# COMPACT_ATOMS: atom_id res chain seq x y z
N MET A 1 5.24 8.05 5.14
CA MET A 1 4.33 7.43 4.16
C MET A 1 5.16 6.54 3.25
N ARG A 2 4.71 5.29 3.10
CA ARG A 2 5.32 4.25 2.25
C ARG A 2 4.23 3.63 1.38
N GLY A 3 4.36 3.68 0.07
CA GLY A 3 3.45 3.03 -0.86
C GLY A 3 4.03 1.71 -1.35
N VAL A 4 3.26 0.61 -1.31
CA VAL A 4 3.66 -0.71 -1.79
C VAL A 4 2.67 -1.18 -2.86
N TYR A 5 3.02 -0.95 -4.12
CA TYR A 5 2.13 -1.12 -5.26
C TYR A 5 2.44 -2.37 -6.08
N SER A 6 1.40 -2.91 -6.72
CA SER A 6 1.49 -3.98 -7.72
C SER A 6 1.24 -3.52 -9.15
N GLY A 7 0.53 -2.40 -9.33
CA GLY A 7 0.29 -1.78 -10.63
C GLY A 7 1.11 -0.51 -10.83
N GLY A 8 2.03 -0.50 -11.80
CA GLY A 8 2.95 0.61 -12.01
C GLY A 8 2.29 1.95 -12.33
N THR A 9 1.25 1.99 -13.15
CA THR A 9 0.52 3.23 -13.43
C THR A 9 -0.11 3.82 -12.16
N LEU A 10 -0.63 2.96 -11.27
CA LEU A 10 -1.21 3.39 -10.00
C LEU A 10 -0.14 3.92 -9.05
N ALA A 11 1.04 3.30 -9.05
CA ALA A 11 2.20 3.75 -8.27
C ALA A 11 2.65 5.16 -8.71
N TRP A 12 2.76 5.39 -10.03
CA TRP A 12 3.13 6.70 -10.57
C TRP A 12 2.07 7.77 -10.30
N GLU A 13 0.79 7.46 -10.44
CA GLU A 13 -0.30 8.36 -10.06
C GLU A 13 -0.21 8.74 -8.57
N ALA A 14 0.06 7.76 -7.71
CA ALA A 14 0.22 8.00 -6.29
C ALA A 14 1.37 8.97 -6.01
N VAL A 15 2.57 8.75 -6.58
CA VAL A 15 3.72 9.66 -6.43
C VAL A 15 3.35 11.10 -6.80
N ALA A 16 2.72 11.29 -7.96
CA ALA A 16 2.31 12.61 -8.42
C ALA A 16 1.33 13.29 -7.45
N LEU A 17 0.31 12.56 -6.98
CA LEU A 17 -0.70 13.10 -6.06
C LEU A 17 -0.14 13.37 -4.67
N LEU A 18 0.73 12.51 -4.16
CA LEU A 18 1.41 12.71 -2.87
C LEU A 18 2.24 13.99 -2.87
N GLY A 19 2.95 14.26 -3.98
CA GLY A 19 3.79 15.45 -4.17
C GLY A 19 3.02 16.77 -4.17
N THR A 20 1.69 16.75 -4.35
CA THR A 20 0.85 17.95 -4.26
C THR A 20 0.71 18.50 -2.83
N ARG A 21 1.01 17.68 -1.82
CA ARG A 21 0.81 18.04 -0.40
C ARG A 21 2.02 17.74 0.48
N LEU A 22 2.79 16.71 0.17
CA LEU A 22 3.96 16.33 0.94
C LEU A 22 5.23 16.88 0.31
N SER A 23 6.10 17.46 1.12
CA SER A 23 7.49 17.70 0.73
C SER A 23 8.32 16.42 0.91
N GLY A 24 9.43 16.29 0.18
CA GLY A 24 10.32 15.13 0.30
C GLY A 24 9.71 13.82 -0.20
N VAL A 25 8.76 13.87 -1.14
CA VAL A 25 8.36 12.70 -1.92
C VAL A 25 9.50 12.34 -2.87
N VAL A 26 10.02 11.12 -2.73
CA VAL A 26 11.07 10.59 -3.58
C VAL A 26 10.50 10.42 -4.99
N PRO A 27 11.16 10.97 -6.04
CA PRO A 27 10.71 10.80 -7.40
C PRO A 27 10.89 9.35 -7.86
N GLY A 28 9.94 8.88 -8.67
CA GLY A 28 9.93 7.52 -9.20
C GLY A 28 9.32 6.49 -8.25
N VAL A 29 9.32 5.24 -8.70
CA VAL A 29 8.61 4.11 -8.07
C VAL A 29 9.53 2.94 -7.73
N ARG A 30 10.84 3.17 -7.61
CA ARG A 30 11.80 2.10 -7.28
C ARG A 30 11.79 1.68 -5.81
N GLY A 31 11.15 2.45 -4.93
CA GLY A 31 11.16 2.19 -3.49
C GLY A 31 12.48 2.58 -2.79
N GLU A 32 13.30 3.41 -3.42
CA GLU A 32 14.57 3.87 -2.88
C GLU A 32 14.43 5.21 -2.10
N GLY A 33 15.45 5.59 -1.34
CA GLY A 33 15.51 6.88 -0.63
C GLY A 33 14.79 6.94 0.72
N ASN A 34 15.10 7.97 1.50
CA ASN A 34 14.68 8.11 2.90
C ASN A 34 13.37 8.92 3.10
N GLY A 35 12.90 9.59 2.05
CA GLY A 35 11.70 10.43 2.08
C GLY A 35 10.39 9.63 2.05
N HIS A 36 9.28 10.31 1.72
CA HIS A 36 8.04 9.61 1.38
C HIS A 36 8.24 8.90 0.03
N ARG A 37 7.97 7.60 -0.04
CA ARG A 37 8.30 6.82 -1.23
C ARG A 37 7.18 5.87 -1.59
N VAL A 38 7.15 5.50 -2.86
CA VAL A 38 6.29 4.47 -3.42
C VAL A 38 7.19 3.46 -4.14
N VAL A 39 6.89 2.17 -3.99
CA VAL A 39 7.51 1.11 -4.78
C VAL A 39 6.46 0.49 -5.70
N ASP A 40 6.80 0.34 -6.97
CA ASP A 40 6.11 -0.53 -7.93
C ASP A 40 6.83 -1.87 -7.93
N LEU A 41 6.25 -2.87 -7.28
CA LEU A 41 6.82 -4.21 -7.24
C LEU A 41 6.61 -4.99 -8.54
N GLY A 42 5.85 -4.44 -9.49
CA GLY A 42 5.65 -5.01 -10.81
C GLY A 42 6.79 -4.71 -11.78
N ASP A 43 7.64 -3.74 -11.46
CA ASP A 43 8.83 -3.39 -12.25
C ASP A 43 9.80 -4.59 -12.35
N ASP A 44 10.44 -4.76 -13.50
CA ASP A 44 11.38 -5.83 -13.81
C ASP A 44 12.46 -5.99 -12.73
N VAL A 45 12.91 -4.88 -12.13
CA VAL A 45 13.93 -4.92 -11.06
C VAL A 45 13.48 -5.68 -9.81
N HIS A 46 12.16 -5.77 -9.57
CA HIS A 46 11.56 -6.44 -8.42
C HIS A 46 11.00 -7.82 -8.75
N THR A 47 10.87 -8.17 -10.03
CA THR A 47 10.31 -9.44 -10.51
C THR A 47 11.36 -10.41 -11.07
N LEU A 48 12.65 -10.04 -11.05
CA LEU A 48 13.73 -10.93 -11.48
C LEU A 48 13.77 -12.21 -10.64
N GLY A 49 13.42 -13.34 -11.25
CA GLY A 49 13.38 -14.65 -10.58
C GLY A 49 12.20 -14.83 -9.60
N ARG A 50 11.20 -13.95 -9.63
CA ARG A 50 10.01 -14.01 -8.77
C ARG A 50 8.72 -13.80 -9.60
N PRO A 51 7.58 -14.38 -9.22
CA PRO A 51 6.32 -14.07 -9.88
C PRO A 51 5.95 -12.59 -9.71
N HIS A 52 5.17 -12.04 -10.66
CA HIS A 52 4.66 -10.68 -10.58
C HIS A 52 3.78 -10.52 -9.31
N PRO A 53 3.84 -9.38 -8.58
CA PRO A 53 3.14 -9.17 -7.31
C PRO A 53 1.61 -9.19 -7.39
N MET A 54 1.04 -9.09 -8.60
CA MET A 54 -0.40 -9.30 -8.81
C MET A 54 -0.78 -10.78 -8.75
N ILE A 55 0.14 -11.70 -9.06
CA ILE A 55 -0.07 -13.15 -9.10
C ILE A 55 0.26 -13.78 -7.75
N ASP A 56 1.34 -13.33 -7.11
CA ASP A 56 1.85 -13.84 -5.84
C ASP A 56 2.22 -12.68 -4.91
N GLY A 57 1.64 -12.64 -3.72
CA GLY A 57 1.82 -11.55 -2.77
C GLY A 57 3.05 -11.67 -1.88
N SER A 58 3.97 -12.63 -2.07
CA SER A 58 5.13 -12.83 -1.20
C SER A 58 6.00 -11.57 -1.09
N SER A 59 6.39 -11.00 -2.24
CA SER A 59 7.16 -9.74 -2.31
C SER A 59 6.42 -8.61 -1.62
N ARG A 60 5.09 -8.54 -1.79
CA ARG A 60 4.26 -7.49 -1.19
C ARG A 60 4.28 -7.58 0.33
N ARG A 61 4.13 -8.78 0.90
CA ARG A 61 4.19 -9.00 2.35
C ARG A 61 5.56 -8.61 2.92
N GLU A 62 6.65 -9.00 2.27
CA GLU A 62 8.02 -8.63 2.69
C GLU A 62 8.20 -7.11 2.74
N TRP A 63 7.74 -6.40 1.70
CA TRP A 63 7.82 -4.94 1.65
C TRP A 63 6.90 -4.27 2.66
N ILE A 64 5.68 -4.77 2.86
CA ILE A 64 4.77 -4.27 3.90
C ILE A 64 5.44 -4.39 5.27
N ALA A 65 5.98 -5.56 5.61
CA ALA A 65 6.67 -5.80 6.88
C ALA A 65 7.85 -4.84 7.07
N ARG A 66 8.71 -4.75 6.05
CA ARG A 66 9.88 -3.84 6.03
C ARG A 66 9.48 -2.39 6.24
N GLU A 67 8.50 -1.91 5.48
CA GLU A 67 8.08 -0.51 5.51
C GLU A 67 7.34 -0.16 6.80
N ALA A 68 6.56 -1.09 7.33
CA ALA A 68 5.86 -0.93 8.60
C ALA A 68 6.79 -1.00 9.80
N ALA A 69 7.94 -1.68 9.71
CA ALA A 69 8.92 -1.78 10.79
C ALA A 69 9.69 -0.47 11.03
N ASP A 70 9.81 0.39 10.00
CA ASP A 70 10.41 1.71 10.12
C ASP A 70 9.58 2.61 11.06
N PRO A 71 10.13 3.08 12.20
CA PRO A 71 9.42 3.93 13.15
C PRO A 71 8.92 5.26 12.54
N ALA A 72 9.54 5.74 11.46
CA ALA A 72 9.12 6.95 10.76
C ALA A 72 7.90 6.73 9.84
N THR A 73 7.45 5.47 9.67
CA THR A 73 6.29 5.16 8.85
C THR A 73 4.99 5.34 9.63
N ALA A 74 4.29 6.44 9.35
CA ALA A 74 2.94 6.68 9.85
C ALA A 74 1.83 6.05 8.98
N VAL A 75 2.11 5.77 7.70
CA VAL A 75 1.12 5.29 6.71
C VAL A 75 1.76 4.30 5.75
N VAL A 76 1.11 3.15 5.56
CA VAL A 76 1.32 2.22 4.44
C VAL A 76 0.15 2.37 3.45
N LEU A 77 0.45 2.63 2.17
CA LEU A 77 -0.51 2.84 1.09
C LEU A 77 -0.42 1.70 0.06
N LEU A 78 -1.56 1.14 -0.35
CA LEU A 78 -1.62 -0.09 -1.16
C LEU A 78 -2.67 0.00 -2.27
N ASP A 79 -2.41 -0.69 -3.38
CA ASP A 79 -3.40 -1.09 -4.38
C ASP A 79 -3.74 -2.58 -4.25
N VAL A 80 -4.98 -2.97 -4.51
CA VAL A 80 -5.37 -4.37 -4.72
C VAL A 80 -6.02 -4.46 -6.09
N VAL A 81 -5.29 -5.04 -7.05
CA VAL A 81 -5.75 -5.20 -8.43
C VAL A 81 -6.37 -6.58 -8.60
N LEU A 82 -7.59 -6.61 -9.11
CA LEU A 82 -8.39 -7.82 -9.33
C LEU A 82 -8.43 -8.19 -10.81
N GLY A 83 -9.17 -9.26 -11.12
CA GLY A 83 -9.41 -9.73 -12.47
C GLY A 83 -8.67 -11.01 -12.81
N TYR A 84 -8.80 -11.43 -14.06
CA TYR A 84 -8.17 -12.64 -14.56
C TYR A 84 -6.64 -12.52 -14.52
N GLY A 85 -5.97 -13.56 -14.06
CA GLY A 85 -4.52 -13.60 -13.93
C GLY A 85 -3.98 -12.94 -12.66
N ALA A 86 -4.81 -12.29 -11.84
CA ALA A 86 -4.43 -11.88 -10.49
C ALA A 86 -4.60 -13.04 -9.49
N HIS A 87 -4.03 -12.90 -8.30
CA HIS A 87 -4.19 -13.84 -7.19
C HIS A 87 -5.69 -14.10 -6.94
N PRO A 88 -6.10 -15.35 -6.63
CA PRO A 88 -7.52 -15.70 -6.45
C PRO A 88 -8.16 -15.03 -5.22
N ASP A 89 -7.36 -14.67 -4.21
CA ASP A 89 -7.81 -13.90 -3.05
C ASP A 89 -6.69 -13.02 -2.49
N PRO A 90 -6.37 -11.88 -3.12
CA PRO A 90 -5.20 -11.07 -2.75
C PRO A 90 -5.34 -10.50 -1.34
N THR A 91 -6.56 -10.21 -0.87
CA THR A 91 -6.75 -9.67 0.47
C THR A 91 -6.55 -10.73 1.55
N ALA A 92 -7.01 -11.98 1.34
CA ALA A 92 -6.72 -13.06 2.28
C ALA A 92 -5.20 -13.29 2.43
N GLU A 93 -4.46 -13.05 1.36
CA GLU A 93 -3.01 -13.16 1.36
C GLU A 93 -2.30 -12.01 2.10
N LEU A 94 -2.72 -10.76 1.88
CA LEU A 94 -2.07 -9.58 2.46
C LEU A 94 -2.58 -9.23 3.86
N GLY A 95 -3.85 -9.51 4.15
CA GLY A 95 -4.55 -9.12 5.38
C GLY A 95 -3.80 -9.46 6.68
N PRO A 96 -3.34 -10.71 6.88
CA PRO A 96 -2.59 -11.08 8.08
C PRO A 96 -1.34 -10.23 8.33
N GLU A 97 -0.62 -9.86 7.27
CA GLU A 97 0.57 -9.01 7.36
C GLU A 97 0.20 -7.57 7.71
N LEU A 98 -0.89 -7.04 7.15
CA LEU A 98 -1.39 -5.70 7.51
C LEU A 98 -1.77 -5.62 8.98
N GLU A 99 -2.45 -6.64 9.50
CA GLU A 99 -2.78 -6.70 10.92
C GLU A 99 -1.53 -6.82 11.80
N ALA A 100 -0.57 -7.68 11.41
CA ALA A 100 0.68 -7.86 12.14
C ALA A 100 1.48 -6.57 12.20
N ALA A 101 1.64 -5.88 11.07
CA ALA A 101 2.28 -4.57 10.97
C ALA A 101 1.64 -3.54 11.91
N ARG A 102 0.29 -3.46 11.92
CA ARG A 102 -0.45 -2.53 12.80
C ARG A 102 -0.32 -2.90 14.28
N ARG A 103 -0.38 -4.19 14.64
CA ARG A 103 -0.20 -4.66 16.02
C ARG A 103 1.21 -4.36 16.51
N ALA A 104 2.24 -4.62 15.70
CA ALA A 104 3.63 -4.31 16.03
C ALA A 104 3.85 -2.81 16.23
N ALA A 105 3.21 -1.98 15.41
CA ALA A 105 3.22 -0.53 15.58
C ALA A 105 2.59 -0.11 16.92
N ALA A 106 1.39 -0.61 17.21
CA ALA A 106 0.69 -0.29 18.45
C ALA A 106 1.48 -0.75 19.70
N ALA A 107 2.08 -1.94 19.67
CA ALA A 107 2.92 -2.45 20.75
C ALA A 107 4.17 -1.58 21.00
N ALA A 108 4.66 -0.90 19.97
CA ALA A 108 5.74 0.08 20.07
C ALA A 108 5.24 1.51 20.39
N GLY A 109 3.97 1.69 20.77
CA GLY A 109 3.39 2.99 21.14
C GLY A 109 3.18 3.95 19.97
N ARG A 110 3.20 3.47 18.71
CA ARG A 110 3.03 4.29 17.50
C ARG A 110 1.76 3.92 16.74
N GLY A 111 1.16 4.92 16.09
CA GLY A 111 0.08 4.70 15.14
C GLY A 111 0.60 4.33 13.76
N LEU A 112 0.01 3.29 13.14
CA LEU A 112 0.24 2.96 11.74
C LEU A 112 -1.11 2.88 11.01
N ALA A 113 -1.35 3.83 10.11
CA ALA A 113 -2.49 3.78 9.22
C ALA A 113 -2.17 2.87 8.02
N VAL A 114 -3.15 2.06 7.62
CA VAL A 114 -3.12 1.33 6.36
C VAL A 114 -4.23 1.90 5.49
N VAL A 115 -3.87 2.40 4.31
CA VAL A 115 -4.81 2.96 3.33
C VAL A 115 -4.72 2.14 2.05
N ALA A 116 -5.86 1.76 1.49
CA ALA A 116 -5.90 0.94 0.29
C ALA A 116 -6.95 1.43 -0.72
N SER A 117 -6.79 1.01 -1.97
CA SER A 117 -7.83 1.07 -2.99
C SER A 117 -7.92 -0.27 -3.71
N VAL A 118 -9.14 -0.66 -4.11
CA VAL A 118 -9.39 -1.92 -4.84
C VAL A 118 -9.76 -1.59 -6.29
N ILE A 119 -8.91 -2.02 -7.22
CA ILE A 119 -9.05 -1.81 -8.66
C ILE A 119 -9.61 -3.09 -9.26
N GLY A 120 -10.83 -3.01 -9.77
CA GLY A 120 -11.59 -4.15 -10.29
C GLY A 120 -13.09 -3.89 -10.15
N THR A 121 -13.88 -4.95 -10.32
CA THR A 121 -15.34 -4.91 -10.36
C THR A 121 -15.94 -6.04 -9.53
N GLU A 122 -17.25 -5.99 -9.31
CA GLU A 122 -17.98 -7.11 -8.67
C GLU A 122 -18.01 -8.37 -9.55
N ALA A 123 -17.80 -8.23 -10.86
CA ALA A 123 -17.80 -9.35 -11.81
C ALA A 123 -16.44 -10.07 -11.89
N ASP A 124 -15.39 -9.51 -11.30
CA ASP A 124 -14.09 -10.18 -11.25
C ASP A 124 -14.14 -11.42 -10.35
N PRO A 125 -13.35 -12.48 -10.63
CA PRO A 125 -13.39 -13.74 -9.88
C PRO A 125 -13.24 -13.59 -8.36
N GLN A 126 -12.51 -12.56 -7.92
CA GLN A 126 -12.24 -12.28 -6.51
C GLN A 126 -13.42 -11.58 -5.80
N GLY A 127 -14.31 -10.92 -6.54
CA GLY A 127 -15.41 -10.08 -6.05
C GLY A 127 -14.95 -8.82 -5.32
N ARG A 128 -15.07 -7.63 -5.94
CA ARG A 128 -14.59 -6.36 -5.36
C ARG A 128 -15.11 -6.09 -3.95
N SER A 129 -16.42 -6.22 -3.69
CA SER A 129 -17.01 -5.94 -2.38
C SER A 129 -16.48 -6.87 -1.28
N ARG A 130 -16.26 -8.15 -1.60
CA ARG A 130 -15.62 -9.12 -0.70
C ARG A 130 -14.21 -8.68 -0.33
N GLN A 131 -13.39 -8.30 -1.31
CA GLN A 131 -12.02 -7.84 -1.09
C GLN A 131 -11.98 -6.55 -0.24
N VAL A 132 -12.86 -5.59 -0.54
CA VAL A 132 -13.02 -4.37 0.27
C VAL A 132 -13.40 -4.69 1.72
N ALA A 133 -14.36 -5.59 1.94
CA ALA A 133 -14.79 -5.97 3.28
C ALA A 133 -13.66 -6.64 4.07
N ALA A 134 -12.91 -7.55 3.45
CA ALA A 134 -11.77 -8.21 4.08
C ALA A 134 -10.64 -7.23 4.44
N LEU A 135 -10.35 -6.25 3.57
CA LEU A 135 -9.34 -5.21 3.87
C LEU A 135 -9.76 -4.35 5.07
N ARG A 136 -11.05 -4.00 5.15
CA ARG A 136 -11.60 -3.26 6.29
C ARG A 136 -11.54 -4.08 7.58
N GLN A 137 -11.80 -5.38 7.53
CA GLN A 137 -11.65 -6.29 8.67
C GLN A 137 -10.19 -6.36 9.14
N ALA A 138 -9.22 -6.35 8.22
CA ALA A 138 -7.79 -6.25 8.54
C ALA A 138 -7.37 -4.85 9.08
N GLY A 139 -8.31 -3.91 9.18
CA GLY A 139 -8.09 -2.58 9.74
C GLY A 139 -7.56 -1.55 8.74
N ALA A 140 -7.67 -1.81 7.44
CA ALA A 140 -7.34 -0.83 6.40
C ALA A 140 -8.51 0.15 6.16
N VAL A 141 -8.17 1.41 5.88
CA VAL A 141 -9.11 2.39 5.33
C VAL A 141 -9.13 2.23 3.81
N VAL A 142 -10.24 1.74 3.28
CA VAL A 142 -10.38 1.47 1.84
C VAL A 142 -11.14 2.60 1.16
N MET A 143 -10.47 3.28 0.24
CA MET A 143 -11.02 4.38 -0.57
C MET A 143 -11.52 3.87 -1.92
N ASP A 144 -12.43 4.62 -2.54
CA ASP A 144 -13.08 4.22 -3.79
C ASP A 144 -12.16 4.27 -5.02
N SER A 145 -11.07 5.05 -4.95
CA SER A 145 -10.06 5.13 -6.01
C SER A 145 -8.65 5.28 -5.48
N ASN A 146 -7.66 4.94 -6.32
CA ASN A 146 -6.25 5.15 -6.01
C ASN A 146 -5.96 6.63 -5.70
N ALA A 147 -6.53 7.56 -6.48
CA ALA A 147 -6.37 8.97 -6.25
C ALA A 147 -6.89 9.44 -4.87
N GLN A 148 -8.04 8.91 -4.42
CA GLN A 148 -8.54 9.19 -3.08
C GLN A 148 -7.66 8.57 -1.99
N ALA A 149 -7.20 7.34 -2.18
CA ALA A 149 -6.29 6.65 -1.27
C ALA A 149 -4.97 7.43 -1.09
N ALA A 150 -4.35 7.87 -2.19
CA ALA A 150 -3.13 8.66 -2.17
C ALA A 150 -3.32 10.01 -1.46
N ARG A 151 -4.43 10.71 -1.72
CA ARG A 151 -4.75 11.99 -1.04
C ARG A 151 -4.98 11.81 0.45
N LEU A 152 -5.68 10.76 0.86
CA LEU A 152 -5.87 10.44 2.28
C LEU A 152 -4.53 10.10 2.95
N ALA A 153 -3.70 9.28 2.30
CA ALA A 153 -2.38 8.95 2.81
C ALA A 153 -1.50 10.21 2.98
N ALA A 154 -1.56 11.16 2.05
CA ALA A 154 -0.88 12.44 2.17
C ALA A 154 -1.37 13.27 3.38
N LEU A 155 -2.69 13.33 3.59
CA LEU A 155 -3.28 14.04 4.73
C LEU A 155 -2.82 13.45 6.06
N VAL A 156 -2.88 12.12 6.21
CA VAL A 156 -2.46 11.43 7.43
C VAL A 156 -0.96 11.62 7.67
N ALA A 157 -0.14 11.48 6.63
CA ALA A 157 1.31 11.64 6.74
C ALA A 157 1.74 13.06 7.11
N ALA A 158 1.11 14.09 6.52
CA ALA A 158 1.35 15.48 6.88
C ALA A 158 1.03 15.72 8.37
N ARG A 159 -0.14 15.25 8.81
CA ARG A 159 -0.56 15.43 10.21
C ARG A 159 0.38 14.73 11.19
N ALA A 160 0.82 13.52 10.88
CA ALA A 160 1.77 12.78 11.72
C ALA A 160 3.12 13.51 11.82
N GLY A 161 3.59 14.11 10.71
CA GLY A 161 4.81 14.93 10.70
C GLY A 161 4.68 16.26 11.45
N ASP A 162 3.47 16.79 11.63
CA ASP A 162 3.22 17.98 12.45
C ASP A 162 3.14 17.64 13.96
N VAL A 163 2.70 16.43 14.31
CA VAL A 163 2.64 15.96 15.72
C VAL A 163 4.02 15.54 16.25
N ALA A 164 4.93 15.14 15.35
CA ALA A 164 6.28 14.73 15.70
C ALA A 164 7.28 15.89 15.89
N ARG A 165 6.85 17.15 15.68
CA ARG A 165 7.64 18.37 15.92
C ARG A 165 7.17 19.06 17.19
#